data_AF-A0A4R0H9J2-F1
#
_entry.id   AF-A0A4R0H9J2-F1
#
_cell.length_a   1.000
_cell.length_b   1.000
_cell.length_c   1.000
_cell.angle_alpha   90.00
_cell.angle_beta   90.00
_cell.angle_gamma   90.00
#
_symmetry.space_group_name_H-M   'P 1'
#
loop_
_entity.id
_entity.type
_entity.pdbx_description
1 polymer ?
#
loop_
_entity_poly.entity_id
_entity_poly.type
_entity_poly.pdbx_seq_one_letter_code
_entity_poly.pdbx_strand_id
1 'polypeptide(L)'
;MTAQPMQSSPDDPSEILRLLPAKWHEQFLSEYHGALDAAHEVWRFQQLRDVLHLWRLRAVAYSDPGFDQALQAAREDRADEFVPAEQAIPGWSDRQ
;
A
#
# COMPACT_ATOMS: atom_id res chain seq x y z
N MET A 1 15.24 -32.60 12.62
CA MET A 1 14.29 -31.65 12.02
C MET A 1 14.79 -30.25 12.35
N THR A 2 15.30 -29.52 11.37
CA THR A 2 15.71 -28.11 11.55
C THR A 2 14.53 -27.24 11.14
N ALA A 3 13.98 -26.46 12.07
CA ALA A 3 12.98 -25.44 11.75
C ALA A 3 13.70 -24.34 10.96
N GLN A 4 13.44 -24.24 9.66
CA GLN A 4 13.91 -23.10 8.87
C GLN A 4 13.15 -21.85 9.33
N PRO A 5 13.84 -20.71 9.53
CA PRO A 5 13.17 -19.47 9.87
C PRO A 5 12.19 -19.11 8.74
N MET A 6 10.90 -19.05 9.05
CA MET A 6 9.90 -18.56 8.11
C MET A 6 10.24 -17.10 7.83
N GLN A 7 10.70 -16.80 6.61
CA GLN A 7 10.86 -15.43 6.16
C GLN A 7 9.48 -14.79 6.15
N SER A 8 9.33 -13.70 6.91
CA SER A 8 8.09 -12.91 6.94
C SER A 8 7.76 -12.46 5.52
N SER A 9 6.51 -12.62 5.12
CA SER A 9 6.04 -12.11 3.82
C SER A 9 6.20 -10.58 3.78
N PRO A 10 6.53 -9.97 2.64
CA PRO A 10 6.48 -8.51 2.52
C PRO A 10 5.08 -7.93 2.81
N ASP A 11 4.03 -8.72 2.65
CA ASP A 11 2.64 -8.38 3.00
C ASP A 11 2.30 -8.71 4.47
N ASP A 12 3.29 -9.05 5.30
CA ASP A 12 3.10 -9.28 6.74
C ASP A 12 2.66 -7.95 7.41
N PRO A 13 1.56 -7.95 8.19
CA PRO A 13 1.08 -6.75 8.89
C PRO A 13 2.15 -6.06 9.74
N SER A 14 3.06 -6.83 10.35
CA SER A 14 4.13 -6.28 11.19
C SER A 14 5.21 -5.56 10.36
N GLU A 15 5.54 -6.09 9.18
CA GLU A 15 6.46 -5.44 8.23
C GLU A 15 5.85 -4.17 7.63
N ILE A 16 4.55 -4.20 7.35
CA ILE A 16 3.79 -3.01 6.90
C ILE A 16 3.81 -1.94 7.99
N LEU A 17 3.48 -2.27 9.24
CA LEU A 17 3.49 -1.33 10.36
C LEU A 17 4.86 -0.71 10.61
N ARG A 18 5.94 -1.48 10.44
CA ARG A 18 7.31 -0.99 10.60
C ARG A 18 7.68 0.06 9.55
N LEU A 19 7.21 -0.10 8.32
CA LEU A 19 7.51 0.79 7.21
C LEU A 19 6.55 1.99 7.15
N LEU A 20 5.29 1.78 7.52
CA LEU A 20 4.25 2.79 7.42
C LEU A 20 4.48 3.92 8.45
N PRO A 21 4.35 5.20 8.07
CA PRO A 21 4.40 6.30 9.02
C PRO A 21 3.29 6.21 10.08
N ALA A 22 3.59 6.59 11.32
CA ALA A 22 2.69 6.47 12.48
C ALA A 22 1.30 7.10 12.27
N LYS A 23 1.21 8.18 11.49
CA LYS A 23 -0.06 8.86 11.16
C LYS A 23 -1.09 7.95 10.46
N TRP A 24 -0.63 6.89 9.79
CA TRP A 24 -1.47 5.96 9.04
C TRP A 24 -1.71 4.63 9.75
N HIS A 25 -1.08 4.41 10.91
CA HIS A 25 -1.20 3.15 11.65
C HIS A 25 -2.63 2.85 12.07
N GLU A 26 -3.35 3.85 12.57
CA GLU A 26 -4.74 3.69 13.01
C GLU A 26 -5.66 3.29 11.85
N GLN A 27 -5.50 3.95 10.70
CA GLN A 27 -6.31 3.62 9.51
C GLN A 27 -6.00 2.20 9.00
N PHE A 28 -4.71 1.83 8.94
CA PHE A 28 -4.31 0.47 8.59
C PHE A 28 -4.95 -0.57 9.51
N LEU A 29 -4.87 -0.37 10.83
CA LEU A 29 -5.42 -1.30 11.80
C LEU A 29 -6.95 -1.39 11.69
N SER A 30 -7.65 -0.29 11.44
CA SER A 30 -9.09 -0.30 11.23
C SER A 30 -9.49 -1.13 9.99
N GLU A 31 -8.83 -0.92 8.86
CA GLU A 31 -9.11 -1.66 7.62
C GLU A 31 -8.70 -3.14 7.75
N TYR A 32 -7.58 -3.42 8.41
CA TYR A 32 -7.12 -4.78 8.69
C TYR A 32 -8.10 -5.55 9.58
N HIS A 33 -8.54 -4.97 10.71
CA HIS A 33 -9.52 -5.63 11.58
C HIS A 33 -10.85 -5.86 10.86
N GLY A 34 -11.34 -4.88 10.09
CA GLY A 34 -12.56 -5.06 9.31
C GLY A 34 -12.46 -6.19 8.27
N ALA A 35 -11.32 -6.32 7.60
CA ALA A 35 -11.08 -7.42 6.67
C ALA A 35 -10.88 -8.77 7.39
N LEU A 36 -10.27 -8.77 8.56
CA LEU A 36 -10.07 -9.97 9.38
C LEU A 36 -11.41 -10.51 9.91
N ASP A 37 -12.28 -9.64 10.42
CA ASP A 37 -13.64 -10.00 10.85
C ASP A 37 -14.48 -10.56 9.71
N ALA A 38 -14.24 -10.09 8.48
CA ALA A 38 -14.87 -10.63 7.28
C ALA A 38 -14.26 -11.97 6.84
N ALA A 39 -13.00 -12.27 7.17
CA ALA A 39 -12.26 -13.43 6.69
C ALA A 39 -12.67 -14.78 7.30
N HIS A 40 -13.78 -14.84 8.05
CA HIS A 40 -14.39 -16.11 8.49
C HIS A 40 -14.84 -17.00 7.33
N GLU A 41 -15.08 -16.41 6.15
CA GLU A 41 -15.39 -17.16 4.92
C GLU A 41 -14.16 -17.20 3.99
N VAL A 42 -13.87 -18.37 3.40
CA VAL A 42 -12.64 -18.61 2.60
C VAL A 42 -12.48 -17.64 1.43
N TRP A 43 -13.57 -17.21 0.79
CA TRP A 43 -13.55 -16.20 -0.28
C TRP A 43 -13.20 -14.79 0.21
N ARG A 44 -13.54 -14.46 1.47
CA ARG A 44 -13.19 -13.19 2.11
C ARG A 44 -11.75 -13.15 2.64
N PHE A 45 -11.07 -14.31 2.67
CA PHE A 45 -9.63 -14.34 2.90
C PHE A 45 -8.85 -13.63 1.77
N GLN A 46 -9.36 -13.67 0.53
CA GLN A 46 -8.74 -12.92 -0.56
C GLN A 46 -8.84 -11.40 -0.34
N GLN A 47 -9.98 -10.92 0.20
CA GLN A 47 -10.15 -9.53 0.56
C GLN A 47 -9.11 -9.07 1.60
N LEU A 48 -8.80 -9.90 2.60
CA LEU A 48 -7.74 -9.61 3.56
C LEU A 48 -6.37 -9.48 2.87
N ARG A 49 -6.05 -10.38 1.94
CA ARG A 49 -4.80 -10.32 1.16
C ARG A 49 -4.70 -9.05 0.32
N ASP A 50 -5.80 -8.65 -0.30
CA ASP A 50 -5.86 -7.45 -1.13
C ASP A 50 -5.64 -6.19 -0.29
N VAL A 51 -6.23 -6.13 0.91
CA VAL A 51 -6.00 -5.04 1.88
C VAL A 51 -4.52 -4.99 2.28
N LEU A 52 -3.92 -6.12 2.64
CA LEU A 52 -2.50 -6.16 3.02
C LEU A 52 -1.58 -5.72 1.87
N HIS A 53 -1.85 -6.19 0.65
CA HIS A 53 -1.06 -5.82 -0.51
C HIS A 53 -1.16 -4.31 -0.83
N LEU A 54 -2.36 -3.75 -0.75
CA LEU A 54 -2.58 -2.31 -0.94
C LEU A 54 -1.83 -1.49 0.11
N TRP A 55 -1.91 -1.90 1.37
CA TRP A 55 -1.22 -1.21 2.46
C TRP A 55 0.30 -1.36 2.40
N ARG A 56 0.81 -2.46 1.85
CA ARG A 56 2.24 -2.59 1.54
C ARG A 56 2.69 -1.53 0.53
N LEU A 57 1.94 -1.35 -0.56
CA LEU A 57 2.25 -0.33 -1.58
C LEU A 57 2.20 1.09 -0.98
N ARG A 58 1.18 1.36 -0.15
CA ARG A 58 1.07 2.64 0.57
C ARG A 58 2.23 2.87 1.53
N ALA A 59 2.65 1.85 2.28
CA ALA A 59 3.77 1.98 3.20
C ALA A 59 5.06 2.33 2.45
N VAL A 60 5.33 1.68 1.30
CA VAL A 60 6.47 2.05 0.45
C VAL A 60 6.38 3.50 -0.01
N ALA A 61 5.23 3.91 -0.57
CA ALA A 61 5.05 5.27 -1.06
C ALA A 61 5.16 6.33 0.05
N TYR A 62 4.53 6.10 1.20
CA TYR A 62 4.45 7.07 2.29
C TYR A 62 5.72 7.14 3.12
N SER A 63 6.58 6.12 3.04
CA SER A 63 7.91 6.14 3.64
C SER A 63 8.91 7.02 2.88
N ASP A 64 8.60 7.40 1.64
CA ASP A 64 9.44 8.30 0.86
C ASP A 64 9.37 9.72 1.47
N PRO A 65 10.51 10.33 1.87
CA PRO A 65 10.53 11.69 2.42
C PRO A 65 10.00 12.76 1.45
N GLY A 66 10.00 12.50 0.14
CA GLY A 66 9.41 13.38 -0.87
C GLY A 66 7.90 13.23 -1.03
N PHE A 67 7.28 12.21 -0.44
CA PHE A 67 5.87 11.90 -0.65
C PHE A 67 4.93 13.01 -0.20
N ASP A 68 5.14 13.57 1.01
CA ASP A 68 4.27 14.63 1.51
C ASP A 68 4.40 15.91 0.66
N GLN A 69 5.58 16.20 0.10
CA GLN A 69 5.79 17.33 -0.81
C GLN A 69 5.11 17.10 -2.16
N ALA A 70 5.28 15.92 -2.75
CA ALA A 70 4.60 15.52 -3.97
C ALA A 70 3.07 15.53 -3.81
N LEU A 71 2.56 15.09 -2.66
CA LEU A 71 1.12 15.12 -2.36
C LEU A 71 0.59 16.56 -2.28
N GLN A 72 1.36 17.50 -1.72
CA GLN A 72 0.98 18.91 -1.71
C GLN A 72 1.04 19.53 -3.10
N ALA A 73 2.10 19.26 -3.87
CA ALA A 73 2.21 19.71 -5.26
C ALA A 73 1.01 19.25 -6.12
N ALA A 74 0.58 18.00 -5.95
CA ALA A 74 -0.60 17.46 -6.63
C ALA A 74 -1.90 18.14 -6.18
N ARG A 75 -2.03 18.51 -4.90
CA ARG A 75 -3.21 19.23 -4.38
C ARG A 75 -3.27 20.69 -4.84
N GLU A 76 -2.11 21.30 -5.05
CA GLU A 76 -1.96 22.68 -5.52
C GLU A 76 -2.06 22.80 -7.05
N ASP A 77 -2.39 21.71 -7.75
CA ASP A 77 -2.47 21.63 -9.23
C ASP A 77 -1.18 22.08 -9.94
N ARG A 78 -0.02 21.85 -9.29
CA ARG A 78 1.31 22.08 -9.87
C ARG A 78 1.66 20.94 -10.81
N ALA A 79 0.82 20.77 -11.84
CA ALA A 79 0.85 19.67 -12.81
C ALA A 79 2.13 19.66 -13.66
N ASP A 80 2.85 20.77 -13.72
CA ASP A 80 4.16 20.91 -14.36
C ASP A 80 5.28 20.13 -13.65
N GLU A 81 5.10 19.78 -12.36
CA GLU A 81 6.04 18.94 -11.60
C GLU A 81 5.84 17.44 -11.84
N PHE A 82 4.80 17.04 -12.61
CA PHE A 82 4.46 15.65 -12.87
C PHE A 82 4.52 15.31 -14.35
N VAL A 83 4.87 14.06 -14.64
CA VAL A 83 4.80 13.51 -16.00
C VAL A 83 3.49 12.76 -16.17
N PRO A 84 2.68 13.07 -17.19
CA PRO A 84 1.46 12.33 -17.50
C PRO A 84 1.74 10.84 -17.68
N ALA A 85 0.80 9.99 -17.25
CA ALA A 85 0.97 8.55 -17.30
C ALA A 85 1.14 8.03 -18.74
N GLU A 86 0.54 8.70 -19.72
CA GLU A 86 0.68 8.41 -21.15
C GLU A 86 2.11 8.62 -21.66
N GLN A 87 2.84 9.56 -21.06
CA GLN A 87 4.24 9.85 -21.40
C GLN A 87 5.21 8.99 -20.59
N ALA A 88 4.90 8.72 -19.32
CA ALA A 88 5.77 7.95 -18.44
C ALA A 88 5.68 6.43 -18.66
N ILE A 89 4.52 5.92 -19.07
CA ILE A 89 4.22 4.49 -19.16
C ILE A 89 3.85 4.12 -20.61
N PRO A 90 4.72 3.39 -21.32
CA PRO A 90 4.42 2.95 -22.68
C PRO A 90 3.14 2.10 -22.75
N GLY A 91 2.24 2.43 -23.68
CA GLY A 91 0.97 1.71 -23.90
C GLY A 91 -0.11 2.01 -22.86
N TRP A 92 0.00 3.10 -22.11
CA TRP A 92 -1.00 3.51 -21.13
C TRP A 92 -2.33 3.93 -21.76
N SER A 93 -2.28 4.67 -22.87
CA SER A 93 -3.48 5.14 -23.59
C SER A 93 -4.40 4.01 -24.08
N ASP A 94 -3.87 2.80 -24.26
CA ASP A 94 -4.61 1.64 -24.75
C ASP A 94 -5.35 0.87 -23.64
N ARG A 95 -5.23 1.30 -22.37
CA ARG A 95 -5.81 0.62 -21.20
C ARG A 95 -7.05 1.33 -20.60
N GLN A 96 -7.50 2.44 -21.17
CA GLN A 96 -8.68 3.19 -20.70
C GLN A 96 -10.00 2.66 -21.27
#